data_AF-A0A2V9LG40-F1
#
_entry.id   AF-A0A2V9LG40-F1
#
_cell.length_a   1.000
_cell.length_b   1.000
_cell.length_c   1.000
_cell.angle_alpha   90.00
_cell.angle_beta   90.00
_cell.angle_gamma   90.00
#
_symmetry.space_group_name_H-M   'P 1'
#
loop_
_entity.id
_entity.type
_entity.pdbx_description
1 polymer ?
#
loop_
_entity_poly.entity_id
_entity_poly.type
_entity_poly.pdbx_seq_one_letter_code
_entity_poly.pdbx_strand_id
1 'polypeptide(L)'
;MADGLPRNSVNCIKRDSHGFLWFCTDDGLSRFDGYTFTNYGVEEGLPEAHVADFLESKSGEYWVATADGLCRFNPKPRKLPIRK
;
A
#
# COMPACT_ATOMS: atom_id res chain seq x y z
N MET A 1 16.45 4.60 -14.42
CA MET A 1 14.98 4.67 -14.52
C MET A 1 14.48 3.30 -14.13
N ALA A 2 13.92 3.18 -12.93
CA ALA A 2 13.25 1.98 -12.44
C ALA A 2 11.80 2.42 -12.22
N ASP A 3 10.85 1.79 -12.90
CA ASP A 3 9.46 2.22 -13.03
C ASP A 3 8.62 2.04 -11.75
N GLY A 4 9.07 2.59 -10.63
CA GLY A 4 8.30 2.78 -9.39
C GLY A 4 8.00 1.53 -8.58
N LEU A 5 7.96 0.35 -9.21
CA LEU A 5 7.90 -0.94 -8.56
C LEU A 5 9.32 -1.45 -8.31
N PRO A 6 9.79 -1.53 -7.05
CA PRO A 6 11.01 -2.27 -6.75
C PRO A 6 10.85 -3.73 -7.21
N ARG A 7 11.96 -4.45 -7.40
CA ARG A 7 12.05 -5.82 -7.97
C ARG A 7 11.38 -6.90 -7.11
N ASN A 8 10.14 -6.70 -6.72
CA ASN A 8 9.44 -7.43 -5.68
C ASN A 8 8.15 -8.00 -6.26
N SER A 9 7.94 -9.29 -6.04
CA SER A 9 6.76 -10.01 -6.55
C SER A 9 5.50 -9.33 -6.04
N VAL A 10 4.53 -9.11 -6.92
CA VAL A 10 3.22 -8.58 -6.52
C VAL A 10 2.34 -9.76 -6.11
N ASN A 11 2.03 -9.85 -4.82
CA ASN A 11 1.21 -10.91 -4.23
C ASN A 11 -0.29 -10.65 -4.42
N CYS A 12 -0.69 -9.37 -4.37
CA CYS A 12 -2.08 -8.95 -4.46
C CYS A 12 -2.18 -7.57 -5.16
N ILE A 13 -3.30 -7.34 -5.86
CA ILE A 13 -3.70 -5.99 -6.27
C ILE A 13 -5.15 -5.76 -5.83
N LYS A 14 -5.41 -4.66 -5.13
CA LYS A 14 -6.74 -4.27 -4.64
C LYS A 14 -7.04 -2.83 -5.01
N ARG A 15 -8.32 -2.50 -5.11
CA ARG A 15 -8.80 -1.12 -5.24
C ARG A 15 -9.55 -0.75 -3.98
N ASP A 16 -9.29 0.43 -3.43
CA ASP A 16 -10.08 0.98 -2.32
C ASP A 16 -11.26 1.83 -2.80
N SER A 17 -12.10 2.23 -1.86
CA SER A 17 -13.29 3.07 -2.06
C SER A 17 -12.96 4.47 -2.60
N HIS A 18 -11.74 4.95 -2.37
CA HIS A 18 -11.23 6.23 -2.88
C HIS A 18 -10.68 6.12 -4.31
N GLY A 19 -10.58 4.90 -4.86
CA GLY A 19 -10.09 4.63 -6.20
C GLY A 19 -8.58 4.47 -6.30
N PHE A 20 -7.84 4.40 -5.19
CA PHE A 20 -6.42 4.04 -5.22
C PHE A 20 -6.25 2.56 -5.50
N LEU A 21 -5.18 2.22 -6.20
CA LEU A 21 -4.73 0.83 -6.35
C LEU A 21 -3.67 0.53 -5.30
N TRP A 22 -3.80 -0.62 -4.66
CA TRP A 22 -2.92 -1.14 -3.64
C TRP A 22 -2.24 -2.40 -4.13
N PHE A 23 -0.92 -2.45 -4.01
CA PHE A 23 -0.07 -3.54 -4.46
C PHE A 23 0.61 -4.13 -3.24
N CYS A 24 0.19 -5.34 -2.87
CA CYS A 24 0.89 -6.14 -1.86
C CYS A 24 2.15 -6.72 -2.49
N THR A 25 3.31 -6.56 -1.87
CA THR A 25 4.58 -7.08 -2.38
C THR A 25 5.36 -7.81 -1.30
N ASP A 26 6.40 -8.53 -1.72
CA ASP A 26 7.32 -9.19 -0.79
C ASP A 26 8.13 -8.21 0.10
N ASP A 27 8.09 -6.92 -0.22
CA ASP A 27 8.91 -5.88 0.41
C ASP A 27 8.10 -4.58 0.54
N GLY A 28 6.91 -4.73 1.10
CA GLY A 28 6.03 -3.66 1.52
C GLY A 28 4.74 -3.57 0.72
N LEU A 29 4.04 -2.48 0.98
CA LEU A 29 2.77 -2.13 0.39
C LEU A 29 2.93 -0.87 -0.46
N SER A 30 2.51 -0.91 -1.72
CA SER A 30 2.56 0.27 -2.60
C SER A 30 1.15 0.75 -2.93
N ARG A 31 0.90 2.06 -2.82
CA ARG A 31 -0.35 2.70 -3.23
C ARG A 31 -0.13 3.55 -4.47
N PHE A 32 -0.96 3.38 -5.49
CA PHE A 32 -0.93 4.13 -6.74
C PHE A 32 -2.19 5.00 -6.88
N ASP A 33 -2.00 6.27 -7.24
CA ASP A 33 -3.07 7.24 -7.41
C ASP A 33 -3.45 7.55 -8.87
N GLY A 34 -2.92 6.77 -9.82
CA GLY A 34 -3.06 7.01 -11.25
C GLY A 34 -1.87 7.75 -11.85
N TYR A 35 -1.02 8.38 -11.03
CA TYR A 35 0.15 9.15 -11.48
C TYR A 35 1.43 8.74 -10.76
N THR A 36 1.35 8.45 -9.46
CA THR A 36 2.51 8.23 -8.59
C THR A 36 2.28 7.07 -7.63
N PHE A 37 3.37 6.35 -7.33
CA PHE A 37 3.41 5.34 -6.27
C PHE A 37 3.84 5.98 -4.94
N THR A 38 3.20 5.57 -3.87
CA THR A 38 3.63 5.81 -2.48
C THR A 38 3.88 4.45 -1.83
N ASN A 39 5.10 4.23 -1.38
CA ASN A 39 5.52 2.94 -0.81
C ASN A 39 5.49 3.01 0.72
N TYR A 40 5.16 1.90 1.35
CA TYR A 40 5.10 1.73 2.79
C TYR A 40 5.81 0.43 3.15
N GLY A 41 6.91 0.53 3.88
CA GLY A 41 7.63 -0.60 4.46
C GLY A 41 7.66 -0.50 5.99
N VAL A 42 8.63 -1.19 6.58
CA VAL A 42 8.83 -1.20 8.04
C VAL A 42 9.13 0.20 8.58
N GLU A 43 9.90 1.00 7.85
CA GLU A 43 10.24 2.38 8.23
C GLU A 43 9.02 3.32 8.21
N GLU A 44 7.99 3.00 7.41
CA GLU A 44 6.72 3.72 7.36
C GLU A 44 5.66 3.18 8.32
N GLY A 45 6.00 2.18 9.15
CA GLY A 45 5.17 1.67 10.22
C GLY A 45 4.43 0.37 9.93
N LEU A 46 4.78 -0.36 8.85
CA LEU A 46 4.39 -1.77 8.77
C LEU A 46 5.17 -2.59 9.80
N PRO A 47 4.54 -3.58 10.46
CA PRO A 47 5.26 -4.44 11.41
C PRO A 47 6.25 -5.38 10.70
N GLU A 48 5.98 -5.73 9.44
CA GLU A 48 6.75 -6.67 8.64
C GLU A 48 6.60 -6.31 7.14
N ALA A 49 7.61 -6.60 6.32
CA ALA A 49 7.69 -6.16 4.92
C ALA A 49 6.93 -7.06 3.94
N HIS A 50 6.89 -8.37 4.14
CA HIS A 50 6.17 -9.30 3.29
C HIS A 50 4.65 -9.14 3.45
N VAL A 51 4.02 -8.50 2.47
CA VAL A 51 2.58 -8.27 2.46
C VAL A 51 1.90 -9.30 1.54
N ALA A 52 1.02 -10.10 2.12
CA ALA A 52 0.27 -11.15 1.42
C ALA A 52 -1.08 -10.65 0.89
N ASP A 53 -1.82 -9.85 1.68
CA ASP A 53 -3.12 -9.31 1.26
C ASP A 53 -3.44 -7.96 1.91
N PHE A 54 -4.40 -7.26 1.31
CA PHE A 54 -4.91 -5.96 1.74
C PHE A 54 -6.43 -5.94 1.69
N LEU A 55 -7.05 -5.35 2.71
CA LEU A 55 -8.49 -5.21 2.80
C LEU A 55 -8.88 -3.84 3.35
N GLU A 56 -9.79 -3.15 2.67
CA GLU A 56 -10.56 -2.06 3.25
C GLU A 56 -11.85 -2.64 3.88
N SER A 57 -12.07 -2.34 5.15
CA SER A 57 -13.30 -2.70 5.85
C SER A 57 -14.48 -1.84 5.35
N LYS A 58 -15.71 -2.23 5.70
CA LYS A 58 -16.89 -1.42 5.40
C LYS A 58 -16.91 -0.05 6.12
N SER A 59 -16.20 0.07 7.23
CA SER A 59 -16.05 1.31 7.99
C SER A 59 -14.84 2.15 7.54
N GLY A 60 -14.13 1.71 6.50
CA GLY A 60 -13.03 2.46 5.87
C GLY A 60 -11.67 2.26 6.54
N GLU A 61 -11.54 1.33 7.50
CA GLU A 61 -10.23 0.95 8.02
C GLU A 61 -9.50 0.03 7.06
N TYR A 62 -8.19 0.22 6.93
CA TYR A 62 -7.35 -0.68 6.16
C TYR A 62 -6.72 -1.74 7.05
N TRP A 63 -6.72 -2.96 6.55
CA TRP A 63 -6.11 -4.13 7.17
C TRP A 63 -5.10 -4.73 6.21
N VAL A 64 -3.93 -5.06 6.74
CA VAL A 64 -2.80 -5.61 5.97
C VAL A 64 -2.43 -6.95 6.59
N ALA A 65 -2.46 -8.00 5.77
CA ALA A 65 -1.98 -9.32 6.14
C ALA A 65 -0.49 -9.40 5.80
N THR A 66 0.34 -9.49 6.84
CA THR A 66 1.80 -9.61 6.75
C THR A 66 2.25 -11.00 7.19
N ALA A 67 3.53 -11.35 6.99
CA ALA A 67 4.05 -12.62 7.48
C ALA A 67 4.00 -12.73 9.02
N ASP A 68 4.02 -11.60 9.74
CA ASP A 68 3.92 -11.53 11.21
C ASP A 68 2.47 -11.38 11.72
N GLY A 69 1.49 -11.55 10.83
CA GLY A 69 0.06 -11.51 11.14
C GLY A 69 -0.67 -10.29 10.60
N LEU A 70 -1.80 -9.95 11.22
CA LEU A 70 -2.72 -8.93 10.74
C LEU A 70 -2.51 -7.61 11.48
N CYS A 71 -2.30 -6.52 10.74
CA CYS A 71 -2.23 -5.18 11.32
C CYS A 71 -3.26 -4.23 10.71
N ARG A 72 -3.79 -3.33 11.55
CA ARG A 72 -4.57 -2.18 11.09
C ARG A 72 -3.60 -1.10 10.61
N PHE A 73 -3.84 -0.60 9.40
CA PHE A 73 -2.96 0.34 8.73
C PHE A 73 -3.66 1.67 8.46
N ASN A 74 -2.95 2.77 8.69
CA ASN A 74 -3.44 4.12 8.44
C ASN A 74 -2.50 4.81 7.45
N PRO A 75 -2.85 4.87 6.15
CA PRO A 75 -1.96 5.45 5.18
C PRO A 75 -1.86 6.95 5.28
N LYS A 76 -0.69 7.47 4.91
CA LYS A 76 -0.47 8.91 4.73
C LYS A 76 -1.54 9.48 3.77
N PRO A 77 -2.08 10.67 4.05
CA PRO A 77 -3.08 11.31 3.20
C PRO A 77 -2.55 11.51 1.78
N ARG A 78 -3.45 11.59 0.81
CA ARG A 78 -3.09 11.88 -0.59
C ARG A 78 -2.33 13.21 -0.64
N LYS A 79 -1.15 13.22 -1.27
CA LYS A 79 -0.50 14.49 -1.65
C LYS A 79 -1.29 15.08 -2.81
N LEU A 80 -2.02 16.16 -2.57
CA LEU A 80 -2.66 16.91 -3.65
C LEU A 80 -1.57 17.59 -4.48
N PRO A 81 -1.62 17.53 -5.82
CA PRO A 81 -0.74 18.34 -6.63
C PRO A 81 -1.04 19.82 -6.32
N ILE A 82 -0.01 20.56 -5.91
CA ILE A 82 -0.12 22.01 -5.75
C ILE A 82 -0.37 22.56 -7.14
N ARG A 83 -1.60 22.99 -7.44
CA ARG A 83 -1.90 23.71 -8.68
C ARG A 83 -1.19 25.06 -8.60
N LYS A 84 -0.21 25.28 -9.47
CA LYS A 84 0.33 26.62 -9.76
C LYS A 84 -0.65 27.39 -10.62
#